data_AF-A0A0B7AWK7-F1
#
_entry.id   AF-A0A0B7AWK7-F1
#
_cell.length_a   1.000
_cell.length_b   1.000
_cell.length_c   1.000
_cell.angle_alpha   90.00
_cell.angle_beta   90.00
_cell.angle_gamma   90.00
#
_symmetry.space_group_name_H-M   'P 1'
#
loop_
_entity.id
_entity.type
_entity.pdbx_description
1 polymer ?
#
loop_
_entity_poly.entity_id
_entity_poly.type
_entity_poly.pdbx_seq_one_letter_code
_entity_poly.pdbx_strand_id
1 'polypeptide(L)'
;MLSATGLPISVQGVLNTDVKKKILVSNHVTNFDPFILTFLHPNVLVLDSPNCGKNQLKPSKTFDLPSDKNRDDVLIMVKEKIRDSEEALLFFPEKLKTNGKTSLLKFSQLPFDVDCPIQPITIQVKRFFFDISVSTFSSSTYEDLIWCLILPLTLFKIKYLPVTERKRDETREEFATRFQSNMAKSLGLTTSSYSHHDVTEYIKKKTVVNQEGPSAKHRAKLEDVPPSDSDRQVKTATLDLEMERMVRQVKDVLPDTPTEIIVSDLKRTRDVDTSITNILEGKVEYSKPNQKVETSLRSPEGLSFKATKFEINASARQLSFAERKQAMLEAARLIYRSKNEH
;
A
#
# COMPACT_ATOMS: atom_id res chain seq x y z
N MET A 1 0.93 -32.34 -11.19
CA MET A 1 1.17 -31.21 -10.27
C MET A 1 2.61 -30.79 -10.47
N LEU A 2 2.87 -29.51 -10.73
CA LEU A 2 4.23 -28.96 -10.60
C LEU A 2 4.34 -28.34 -9.20
N SER A 3 5.41 -28.64 -8.48
CA SER A 3 5.80 -27.92 -7.26
C SER A 3 7.01 -27.07 -7.62
N ALA A 4 6.78 -25.82 -8.00
CA ALA A 4 7.82 -24.90 -8.43
C ALA A 4 8.57 -24.26 -7.25
N THR A 5 7.88 -24.15 -6.10
CA THR A 5 8.29 -23.32 -4.95
C THR A 5 7.79 -23.89 -3.62
N GLY A 6 7.42 -25.19 -3.58
CA GLY A 6 6.67 -25.77 -2.46
C GLY A 6 5.17 -25.49 -2.51
N LEU A 7 4.72 -24.67 -3.47
CA LEU A 7 3.30 -24.42 -3.73
C LEU A 7 2.75 -25.47 -4.73
N PRO A 8 1.69 -26.21 -4.38
CA PRO A 8 1.06 -27.13 -5.33
C PRO A 8 0.38 -26.34 -6.44
N ILE A 9 0.83 -26.57 -7.68
CA ILE A 9 0.23 -25.99 -8.89
C ILE A 9 -0.45 -27.09 -9.70
N SER A 10 -1.74 -26.92 -9.92
CA SER A 10 -2.57 -27.75 -10.79
C SER A 10 -2.85 -27.01 -12.08
N VAL A 11 -2.33 -27.53 -13.18
CA VAL A 11 -2.52 -26.95 -14.52
C VAL A 11 -3.55 -27.78 -15.29
N GLN A 12 -4.49 -27.11 -15.95
CA GLN A 12 -5.52 -27.70 -16.79
C GLN A 12 -5.57 -27.02 -18.16
N GLY A 13 -5.78 -27.81 -19.22
CA GLY A 13 -5.76 -27.33 -20.60
C GLY A 13 -4.35 -27.18 -21.16
N VAL A 14 -4.27 -26.67 -22.40
CA VAL A 14 -3.02 -26.55 -23.15
C VAL A 14 -2.81 -25.08 -23.52
N LEU A 15 -1.63 -24.55 -23.21
CA LEU A 15 -1.23 -23.25 -23.73
C LEU A 15 -0.99 -23.39 -25.22
N ASN A 16 -1.55 -22.49 -26.01
CA ASN A 16 -1.33 -22.51 -27.44
C ASN A 16 -0.01 -21.81 -27.78
N THR A 17 0.96 -22.57 -28.29
CA THR A 17 2.32 -22.10 -28.59
C THR A 17 2.45 -21.52 -30.01
N ASP A 18 1.36 -21.36 -30.77
CA ASP A 18 1.45 -20.81 -32.13
C ASP A 18 2.00 -19.38 -32.13
N VAL A 19 2.91 -19.09 -33.09
CA VAL A 19 3.56 -17.78 -33.32
C VAL A 19 2.56 -16.64 -33.53
N LYS A 20 1.32 -16.95 -33.92
CA LYS A 20 0.23 -15.97 -34.11
C LYS A 20 -0.48 -15.56 -32.80
N LYS A 21 -0.27 -16.29 -31.70
CA LYS A 21 -1.01 -16.14 -30.44
C LYS A 21 -0.12 -15.52 -29.37
N LYS A 22 0.24 -14.26 -29.59
CA LYS A 22 1.16 -13.51 -28.75
C LYS A 22 0.49 -12.83 -27.55
N ILE A 23 -0.81 -13.01 -27.30
CA ILE A 23 -1.52 -12.31 -26.22
C ILE A 23 -2.19 -13.30 -25.28
N LEU A 24 -1.75 -13.24 -24.03
CA LEU A 24 -2.31 -13.98 -22.89
C LEU A 24 -3.03 -12.99 -21.98
N VAL A 25 -4.23 -13.34 -21.54
CA VAL A 25 -5.02 -12.51 -20.62
C VAL A 25 -5.42 -13.34 -19.43
N SER A 26 -5.09 -12.90 -18.22
CA SER A 26 -5.42 -13.60 -16.98
C SER A 26 -6.20 -12.73 -16.01
N ASN A 27 -7.06 -13.34 -15.20
CA ASN A 27 -7.55 -12.70 -13.98
C ASN A 27 -6.40 -12.51 -12.97
N HIS A 28 -6.58 -11.60 -12.02
CA HIS A 28 -5.56 -11.27 -11.01
C HIS A 28 -6.10 -11.45 -9.59
N VAL A 29 -5.60 -12.46 -8.88
CA VAL A 29 -6.02 -12.86 -7.53
C VAL A 29 -4.91 -12.58 -6.52
N THR A 30 -3.64 -12.84 -6.88
CA THR A 30 -2.51 -12.78 -5.95
C THR A 30 -1.32 -12.02 -6.51
N ASN A 31 -0.46 -11.50 -5.63
CA ASN A 31 0.83 -10.92 -6.02
C ASN A 31 1.77 -11.95 -6.68
N PHE A 32 1.50 -13.25 -6.56
CA PHE A 32 2.30 -14.32 -7.16
C PHE A 32 1.86 -14.68 -8.57
N ASP A 33 0.70 -14.22 -9.04
CA ASP A 33 0.17 -14.63 -10.36
C ASP A 33 1.16 -14.34 -11.50
N PRO A 34 1.79 -13.14 -11.58
CA PRO A 34 2.79 -12.86 -12.60
C PRO A 34 3.98 -13.83 -12.53
N PHE A 35 4.46 -14.11 -11.32
CA PHE A 35 5.58 -15.03 -11.11
C PHE A 35 5.25 -16.46 -11.51
N ILE A 36 4.08 -16.96 -11.13
CA ILE A 36 3.66 -18.32 -11.43
C ILE A 36 3.49 -18.49 -12.94
N LEU A 37 2.92 -17.49 -13.63
CA LEU A 37 2.75 -17.55 -15.08
C LEU A 37 4.07 -17.45 -15.84
N THR A 38 5.00 -16.56 -15.43
CA THR A 38 6.35 -16.48 -16.01
C THR A 38 7.18 -17.73 -15.69
N PHE A 39 6.98 -18.35 -14.53
CA PHE A 39 7.64 -19.62 -14.18
C PHE A 39 7.16 -20.77 -15.06
N LEU A 40 5.84 -20.85 -15.30
CA LEU A 40 5.28 -21.89 -16.18
C LEU A 40 5.66 -21.64 -17.65
N HIS A 41 5.82 -20.38 -18.05
CA HIS A 41 6.08 -19.97 -19.43
C HIS A 41 7.23 -18.95 -19.50
N PRO A 42 8.47 -19.40 -19.72
CA PRO A 42 9.64 -18.51 -19.70
C PRO A 42 9.67 -17.48 -20.84
N ASN A 43 8.88 -17.69 -21.90
CA ASN A 43 8.75 -16.79 -23.06
C ASN A 43 7.57 -15.81 -22.92
N VAL A 44 7.08 -15.58 -21.70
CA VAL A 44 6.01 -14.63 -21.42
C VAL A 44 6.57 -13.36 -20.80
N LEU A 45 6.16 -12.22 -21.36
CA LEU A 45 6.49 -10.88 -20.90
C LEU A 45 5.27 -10.28 -20.20
N VAL A 46 5.42 -9.96 -18.91
CA VAL A 46 4.32 -9.37 -18.13
C VAL A 46 4.21 -7.89 -18.42
N LEU A 47 3.01 -7.44 -18.78
CA LEU A 47 2.73 -6.02 -18.96
C LEU A 47 2.28 -5.41 -17.64
N ASP A 48 3.15 -4.63 -17.02
CA ASP A 48 2.82 -3.95 -15.77
C ASP A 48 2.40 -2.50 -16.04
N SER A 49 1.35 -2.08 -15.36
CA SER A 49 0.88 -0.70 -15.37
C SER A 49 1.36 -0.04 -14.08
N PRO A 50 2.01 1.14 -14.15
CA PRO A 50 2.77 1.74 -13.04
C PRO A 50 1.95 2.08 -11.78
N ASN A 51 0.63 1.99 -11.85
CA ASN A 51 -0.26 2.16 -10.70
C ASN A 51 -0.51 0.86 -9.91
N CYS A 52 0.04 -0.28 -10.32
CA CYS A 52 -0.01 -1.50 -9.52
C CYS A 52 1.01 -1.39 -8.38
N GLY A 53 0.52 -1.03 -7.19
CA GLY A 53 1.18 -0.98 -5.87
C GLY A 53 2.71 -1.05 -5.82
N LYS A 54 3.36 0.00 -5.26
CA LYS A 54 4.82 0.17 -5.05
C LYS A 54 5.56 -0.96 -4.30
N ASN A 55 4.86 -2.03 -3.89
CA ASN A 55 5.37 -3.12 -3.04
C ASN A 55 5.24 -4.50 -3.70
N GLN A 56 5.08 -4.56 -5.03
CA GLN A 56 5.10 -5.83 -5.76
C GLN A 56 6.53 -6.16 -6.19
N LEU A 57 6.97 -7.38 -5.91
CA LEU A 57 8.15 -7.94 -6.56
C LEU A 57 7.85 -7.98 -8.07
N LYS A 58 8.74 -7.45 -8.91
CA LYS A 58 8.60 -7.54 -10.36
C LYS A 58 9.20 -8.86 -10.86
N PRO A 59 8.51 -9.61 -11.74
CA PRO A 59 9.13 -10.73 -12.42
C PRO A 59 10.29 -10.25 -13.30
N SER A 60 11.28 -11.11 -13.52
CA SER A 60 12.50 -10.78 -14.27
C SER A 60 12.22 -10.27 -15.69
N LYS A 61 11.06 -10.60 -16.26
CA LYS A 61 10.59 -10.13 -17.57
C LYS A 61 9.31 -9.31 -17.40
N THR A 62 9.47 -8.01 -17.17
CA THR A 62 8.36 -7.05 -17.10
C THR A 62 8.55 -5.96 -18.14
N PHE A 63 7.49 -5.61 -18.87
CA PHE A 63 7.44 -4.42 -19.71
C PHE A 63 6.59 -3.36 -19.02
N ASP A 64 7.24 -2.28 -18.60
CA ASP A 64 6.59 -1.18 -17.91
C ASP A 64 5.94 -0.24 -18.94
N LEU A 65 4.62 -0.09 -18.86
CA LEU A 65 3.92 0.92 -19.64
C LEU A 65 4.11 2.29 -19.01
N PRO A 66 4.46 3.34 -19.78
CA PRO A 66 4.53 4.68 -19.22
C PRO A 66 3.13 5.17 -18.81
N SER A 67 3.01 5.67 -17.58
CA SER A 67 1.74 6.23 -17.07
C SER A 67 1.37 7.55 -17.72
N ASP A 68 2.38 8.29 -18.17
CA ASP A 68 2.27 9.71 -18.52
C ASP A 68 1.92 9.93 -20.00
N LYS A 69 1.88 8.86 -20.80
CA LYS A 69 1.57 8.93 -22.23
C LYS A 69 0.08 8.71 -22.50
N ASN A 70 -0.38 9.23 -23.64
CA ASN A 70 -1.73 8.97 -24.11
C ASN A 70 -1.94 7.48 -24.37
N ARG A 71 -3.20 7.05 -24.25
CA ARG A 71 -3.59 5.65 -24.46
C ARG A 71 -3.19 5.14 -25.85
N ASP A 72 -3.27 5.99 -26.87
CA ASP A 72 -2.94 5.64 -28.26
C ASP A 72 -1.43 5.41 -28.44
N ASP A 73 -0.59 6.20 -27.79
CA ASP A 73 0.87 6.01 -27.80
C ASP A 73 1.24 4.68 -27.12
N VAL A 74 0.57 4.35 -26.01
CA VAL A 74 0.71 3.07 -25.32
C VAL A 74 0.30 1.91 -26.22
N LEU A 75 -0.78 2.06 -26.98
CA LEU A 75 -1.23 1.06 -27.93
C LEU A 75 -0.21 0.84 -29.07
N ILE A 76 0.39 1.92 -29.59
CA ILE A 76 1.43 1.84 -30.62
C ILE A 76 2.64 1.07 -30.09
N MET A 77 3.15 1.40 -28.89
CA MET A 77 4.28 0.69 -28.28
C MET A 77 3.99 -0.79 -28.06
N VAL A 78 2.77 -1.14 -27.63
CA VAL A 78 2.36 -2.54 -27.48
C VAL A 78 2.33 -3.24 -28.83
N LYS A 79 1.79 -2.60 -29.88
CA LYS A 79 1.73 -3.16 -31.24
C LYS A 79 3.13 -3.36 -31.84
N GLU A 80 4.04 -2.42 -31.62
CA GLU A 80 5.45 -2.55 -32.00
C GLU A 80 6.12 -3.71 -31.26
N LYS A 81 5.92 -3.79 -29.94
CA LYS A 81 6.49 -4.87 -29.14
C LYS A 81 5.99 -6.26 -29.56
N ILE A 82 4.72 -6.39 -29.95
CA ILE A 82 4.14 -7.62 -30.50
C ILE A 82 4.79 -8.00 -31.84
N ARG A 83 5.14 -7.01 -32.67
CA ARG A 83 5.82 -7.24 -33.96
C ARG A 83 7.26 -7.69 -33.75
N ASP A 84 7.98 -7.00 -32.89
CA ASP A 84 9.43 -7.15 -32.74
C ASP A 84 9.83 -8.31 -31.81
N SER A 85 8.95 -8.69 -30.87
CA SER A 85 9.25 -9.73 -29.89
C SER A 85 8.67 -11.09 -30.27
N GLU A 86 9.46 -12.14 -29.99
CA GLU A 86 9.01 -13.54 -30.02
C GLU A 86 8.26 -13.94 -28.73
N GLU A 87 8.28 -13.08 -27.71
CA GLU A 87 7.65 -13.33 -26.41
C GLU A 87 6.13 -13.05 -26.46
N ALA A 88 5.35 -13.86 -25.76
CA ALA A 88 3.92 -13.63 -25.59
C ALA A 88 3.69 -12.59 -24.48
N LEU A 89 2.85 -11.59 -24.75
CA LEU A 89 2.48 -10.55 -23.80
C LEU A 89 1.36 -11.03 -22.87
N LEU A 90 1.60 -10.94 -21.56
CA LEU A 90 0.61 -11.24 -20.52
C LEU A 90 -0.01 -9.95 -19.99
N PHE A 91 -1.34 -9.91 -20.00
CA PHE A 91 -2.14 -8.80 -19.50
C PHE A 91 -3.01 -9.23 -18.32
N PHE A 92 -3.12 -8.33 -17.34
CA PHE A 92 -4.08 -8.42 -16.23
C PHE A 92 -5.12 -7.29 -16.37
N PRO A 93 -6.22 -7.49 -17.12
CA PRO A 93 -7.14 -6.42 -17.50
C PRO A 93 -7.94 -5.84 -16.34
N GLU A 94 -8.03 -6.55 -15.20
CA GLU A 94 -8.67 -6.07 -13.96
C GLU A 94 -7.86 -4.94 -13.31
N LYS A 95 -6.55 -4.84 -13.58
CA LYS A 95 -5.58 -3.90 -12.98
C LYS A 95 -5.45 -3.94 -11.45
N LEU A 96 -6.34 -4.66 -10.77
CA LEU A 96 -6.40 -4.86 -9.33
C LEU A 96 -6.58 -6.33 -9.01
N LYS A 97 -6.10 -6.70 -7.83
CA LYS A 97 -6.31 -8.03 -7.25
C LYS A 97 -7.75 -8.15 -6.74
N THR A 98 -8.43 -9.21 -7.14
CA THR A 98 -9.76 -9.58 -6.62
C THR A 98 -9.69 -10.82 -5.74
N ASN A 99 -10.68 -11.00 -4.88
CA ASN A 99 -10.74 -12.17 -4.00
C ASN A 99 -11.10 -13.47 -4.75
N GLY A 100 -11.46 -13.40 -6.04
CA GLY A 100 -11.84 -14.54 -6.85
C GLY A 100 -13.06 -15.34 -6.35
N LYS A 101 -13.90 -14.76 -5.47
CA LYS A 101 -15.04 -15.45 -4.84
C LYS A 101 -16.41 -15.06 -5.39
N THR A 102 -16.66 -13.77 -5.63
CA THR A 102 -18.02 -13.26 -5.90
C THR A 102 -18.20 -12.82 -7.36
N SER A 103 -17.31 -11.96 -7.82
CA SER A 103 -17.44 -11.36 -9.14
C SER A 103 -16.09 -10.96 -9.73
N LEU A 104 -16.01 -11.01 -11.06
CA LEU A 104 -14.87 -10.55 -11.83
C LEU A 104 -15.03 -9.06 -12.18
N LEU A 105 -14.00 -8.25 -11.96
CA LEU A 105 -14.06 -6.81 -12.24
C LEU A 105 -14.21 -6.52 -13.73
N LYS A 106 -14.74 -5.34 -14.07
CA LYS A 106 -14.82 -4.88 -15.45
C LYS A 106 -13.41 -4.72 -16.02
N PHE A 107 -13.19 -5.32 -17.18
CA PHE A 107 -11.89 -5.29 -17.84
C PHE A 107 -11.57 -3.96 -18.49
N SER A 108 -10.30 -3.58 -18.41
CA SER A 108 -9.76 -2.51 -19.22
C SER A 108 -9.71 -2.93 -20.70
N GLN A 109 -9.99 -1.97 -21.59
CA GLN A 109 -10.08 -2.24 -23.02
C GLN A 109 -8.72 -2.46 -23.73
N LEU A 110 -7.60 -2.17 -23.04
CA LEU A 110 -6.26 -2.13 -23.67
C LEU A 110 -5.86 -3.43 -24.40
N PRO A 111 -5.97 -4.64 -23.79
CA PRO A 111 -5.63 -5.88 -24.50
C PRO A 111 -6.57 -6.20 -25.68
N PHE A 112 -7.76 -5.58 -25.73
CA PHE A 112 -8.77 -5.84 -26.74
C PHE A 112 -8.71 -4.86 -27.93
N ASP A 113 -7.89 -3.81 -27.82
CA ASP A 113 -7.61 -2.87 -28.91
C ASP A 113 -6.59 -3.41 -29.93
N VAL A 114 -6.00 -4.57 -29.64
CA VAL A 114 -5.08 -5.26 -30.53
C VAL A 114 -5.84 -6.33 -31.31
N ASP A 115 -5.82 -6.25 -32.64
CA ASP A 115 -6.48 -7.20 -33.55
C ASP A 115 -5.70 -8.53 -33.64
N CYS A 116 -5.51 -9.20 -32.51
CA CYS A 116 -4.82 -10.48 -32.41
C CYS A 116 -5.69 -11.50 -31.65
N PRO A 117 -5.55 -12.80 -31.93
CA PRO A 117 -6.19 -13.84 -31.14
C PRO A 117 -5.69 -13.79 -29.69
N ILE A 118 -6.62 -13.79 -28.73
CA ILE A 118 -6.31 -13.71 -27.30
C ILE A 118 -6.56 -15.06 -26.65
N GLN A 119 -5.60 -15.56 -25.87
CA GLN A 119 -5.80 -16.76 -25.05
C GLN A 119 -6.15 -16.37 -23.60
N PRO A 120 -7.35 -16.71 -23.10
CA PRO A 120 -7.70 -16.49 -21.70
C PRO A 120 -7.07 -17.54 -20.78
N ILE A 121 -6.64 -17.09 -19.61
CA ILE A 121 -6.08 -17.90 -18.53
C ILE A 121 -6.89 -17.60 -17.28
N THR A 122 -7.32 -18.67 -16.60
CA THR A 122 -8.05 -18.55 -15.33
C THR A 122 -7.20 -19.08 -14.18
N ILE A 123 -7.07 -18.29 -13.14
CA ILE A 123 -6.35 -18.60 -11.91
C ILE A 123 -7.35 -18.65 -10.77
N GLN A 124 -7.38 -19.77 -10.06
CA GLN A 124 -8.12 -19.94 -8.81
C GLN A 124 -7.15 -20.37 -7.72
N VAL A 125 -7.26 -19.74 -6.56
CA VAL A 125 -6.43 -20.09 -5.41
C VAL A 125 -7.32 -20.56 -4.28
N LYS A 126 -7.04 -21.76 -3.76
CA LYS A 126 -7.77 -22.35 -2.63
C LYS A 126 -6.81 -22.68 -1.50
N ARG A 127 -7.12 -22.16 -0.31
CA ARG A 127 -6.52 -22.58 0.96
C ARG A 127 -7.46 -23.61 1.61
N PHE A 128 -6.93 -24.75 2.03
CA PHE A 128 -7.77 -25.86 2.48
C PHE A 128 -8.19 -25.77 3.96
N PHE A 129 -7.34 -25.22 4.82
CA PHE A 129 -7.53 -25.29 6.28
C PHE A 129 -8.07 -24.00 6.91
N PHE A 130 -7.98 -22.86 6.23
CA PHE A 130 -8.32 -21.56 6.80
C PHE A 130 -9.04 -20.68 5.79
N ASP A 131 -10.11 -19.99 6.21
CA ASP A 131 -10.80 -18.98 5.39
C ASP A 131 -10.13 -17.61 5.49
N ILE A 132 -8.85 -17.57 5.15
CA ILE A 132 -8.06 -16.33 5.10
C ILE A 132 -7.97 -15.88 3.66
N SER A 133 -8.31 -14.61 3.39
CA SER A 133 -8.19 -14.01 2.06
C SER A 133 -6.78 -14.18 1.50
N VAL A 134 -6.68 -14.62 0.24
CA VAL A 134 -5.40 -15.01 -0.36
C VAL A 134 -4.43 -13.83 -0.46
N SER A 135 -4.89 -12.73 -1.05
CA SER A 135 -4.24 -11.42 -1.03
C SER A 135 -5.28 -10.36 -0.71
N THR A 136 -4.90 -9.34 0.06
CA THR A 136 -5.68 -8.11 0.21
C THR A 136 -5.20 -7.05 -0.78
N PHE A 137 -5.98 -6.00 -1.04
CA PHE A 137 -5.54 -4.92 -1.94
C PHE A 137 -4.21 -4.29 -1.50
N SER A 138 -4.01 -4.11 -0.19
CA SER A 138 -2.79 -3.53 0.39
C SER A 138 -1.67 -4.54 0.65
N SER A 139 -1.91 -5.84 0.45
CA SER A 139 -0.91 -6.87 0.73
C SER A 139 0.34 -6.70 -0.10
N SER A 140 1.49 -6.80 0.56
CA SER A 140 2.80 -6.90 -0.10
C SER A 140 3.08 -8.33 -0.55
N THR A 141 3.97 -8.53 -1.51
CA THR A 141 4.33 -9.89 -1.95
C THR A 141 4.95 -10.72 -0.80
N TYR A 142 5.68 -10.08 0.11
CA TYR A 142 6.27 -10.78 1.27
C TYR A 142 5.22 -11.20 2.29
N GLU A 143 4.18 -10.39 2.52
CA GLU A 143 3.07 -10.75 3.39
C GLU A 143 2.36 -12.01 2.86
N ASP A 144 2.07 -12.03 1.56
CA ASP A 144 1.47 -13.20 0.92
C ASP A 144 2.41 -14.42 0.99
N LEU A 145 3.74 -14.22 0.89
CA LEU A 145 4.74 -15.29 1.05
C LEU A 145 4.69 -15.89 2.45
N ILE A 146 4.66 -15.04 3.48
CA ILE A 146 4.57 -15.45 4.87
C ILE A 146 3.27 -16.23 5.10
N TRP A 147 2.14 -15.76 4.55
CA TRP A 147 0.88 -16.51 4.62
C TRP A 147 0.97 -17.86 3.89
N CYS A 148 1.66 -17.94 2.76
CA CYS A 148 1.90 -19.20 2.06
C CYS A 148 2.80 -20.17 2.84
N LEU A 149 3.77 -19.67 3.62
CA LEU A 149 4.65 -20.48 4.47
C LEU A 149 3.94 -20.97 5.74
N ILE A 150 3.10 -20.13 6.35
CA ILE A 150 2.34 -20.45 7.57
C ILE A 150 1.19 -21.41 7.26
N LEU A 151 0.54 -21.28 6.11
CA LEU A 151 -0.63 -22.07 5.76
C LEU A 151 -0.19 -23.31 4.96
N PRO A 152 -0.34 -24.53 5.50
CA PRO A 152 0.35 -25.72 5.00
C PRO A 152 -0.13 -26.21 3.62
N LEU A 153 -1.16 -25.60 3.02
CA LEU A 153 -1.64 -26.00 1.70
C LEU A 153 -2.41 -24.89 0.97
N THR A 154 -1.69 -24.13 0.14
CA THR A 154 -2.26 -23.14 -0.80
C THR A 154 -2.15 -23.69 -2.22
N LEU A 155 -3.27 -24.12 -2.80
CA LEU A 155 -3.33 -24.72 -4.13
C LEU A 155 -3.69 -23.67 -5.19
N PHE A 156 -2.83 -23.57 -6.20
CA PHE A 156 -3.06 -22.76 -7.38
C PHE A 156 -3.61 -23.65 -8.50
N LYS A 157 -4.82 -23.36 -8.96
CA LYS A 157 -5.44 -24.01 -10.11
C LYS A 157 -5.42 -23.05 -11.29
N ILE A 158 -4.66 -23.41 -12.31
CA ILE A 158 -4.51 -22.64 -13.54
C ILE A 158 -5.20 -23.41 -14.65
N LYS A 159 -6.14 -22.77 -15.33
CA LYS A 159 -6.90 -23.37 -16.43
C LYS A 159 -6.80 -22.49 -17.68
N TYR A 160 -6.24 -23.06 -18.73
CA TYR A 160 -6.15 -22.46 -20.06
C TYR A 160 -7.47 -22.62 -20.79
N LEU A 161 -8.03 -21.51 -21.25
CA LEU A 161 -9.26 -21.47 -22.03
C LEU A 161 -8.96 -21.46 -23.53
N PRO A 162 -9.94 -21.85 -24.37
CA PRO A 162 -9.78 -21.79 -25.81
C PRO A 162 -9.54 -20.35 -26.27
N VAL A 163 -8.70 -20.22 -27.30
CA VAL A 163 -8.36 -18.95 -27.93
C VAL A 163 -9.63 -18.28 -28.42
N THR A 164 -9.77 -17.00 -28.11
CA THR A 164 -10.94 -16.20 -28.43
C THR A 164 -10.54 -15.07 -29.36
N GLU A 165 -11.16 -15.05 -30.54
CA GLU A 165 -10.96 -14.01 -31.55
C GLU A 165 -12.15 -13.05 -31.56
N ARG A 166 -11.89 -11.81 -31.96
CA ARG A 166 -12.92 -10.81 -32.19
C ARG A 166 -13.71 -11.20 -33.44
N LYS A 167 -15.03 -11.27 -33.31
CA LYS A 167 -15.98 -11.49 -34.40
C LYS A 167 -16.08 -10.21 -35.25
N ARG A 168 -16.42 -10.36 -36.52
CA ARG A 168 -16.55 -9.22 -37.46
C ARG A 168 -17.71 -8.28 -37.09
N ASP A 169 -18.75 -8.82 -36.45
CA ASP A 169 -20.00 -8.10 -36.17
C ASP A 169 -20.04 -7.46 -34.77
N GLU A 170 -18.97 -7.54 -33.98
CA GLU A 170 -18.96 -7.04 -32.59
C GLU A 170 -18.06 -5.83 -32.38
N THR A 171 -18.54 -4.91 -31.54
CA THR A 171 -17.73 -3.81 -31.01
C THR A 171 -16.68 -4.32 -30.03
N ARG A 172 -15.64 -3.53 -29.78
CA ARG A 172 -14.57 -3.89 -28.83
C ARG A 172 -15.09 -4.02 -27.40
N GLU A 173 -16.09 -3.22 -27.03
CA GLU A 173 -16.77 -3.27 -25.74
C GLU A 173 -17.54 -4.57 -25.57
N GLU A 174 -18.29 -4.98 -26.59
CA GLU A 174 -19.03 -6.24 -26.62
C GLU A 174 -18.08 -7.44 -26.58
N PHE A 175 -16.97 -7.37 -27.32
CA PHE A 175 -15.93 -8.39 -27.28
C PHE A 175 -15.35 -8.55 -25.86
N ALA A 176 -14.97 -7.44 -25.21
CA ALA A 176 -14.45 -7.45 -23.84
C ALA A 176 -15.48 -8.00 -22.84
N THR A 177 -16.76 -7.63 -22.99
CA THR A 177 -17.86 -8.11 -22.13
C THR A 177 -18.12 -9.60 -22.32
N ARG A 178 -18.11 -10.09 -23.57
CA ARG A 178 -18.21 -11.52 -23.89
C ARG A 178 -17.02 -12.29 -23.33
N PHE A 179 -15.82 -11.75 -23.50
CA PHE A 179 -14.59 -12.33 -22.97
C PHE A 179 -14.63 -12.44 -21.44
N GLN A 180 -15.04 -11.37 -20.75
CA GLN A 180 -15.27 -11.35 -19.30
C GLN A 180 -16.33 -12.37 -18.88
N SER A 181 -17.46 -12.46 -19.59
CA SER A 181 -18.51 -13.42 -19.30
C SER A 181 -18.03 -14.87 -19.45
N ASN A 182 -17.27 -15.18 -20.50
CA ASN A 182 -16.71 -16.51 -20.71
C ASN A 182 -15.71 -16.89 -19.61
N MET A 183 -14.86 -15.94 -19.21
CA MET A 183 -13.90 -16.16 -18.13
C MET A 183 -14.60 -16.34 -16.78
N ALA A 184 -15.59 -15.51 -16.48
CA ALA A 184 -16.40 -15.59 -15.27
C ALA A 184 -17.16 -16.93 -15.18
N LYS A 185 -17.76 -17.39 -16.29
CA LYS A 185 -18.43 -18.70 -16.37
C LYS A 185 -17.47 -19.86 -16.06
N SER A 186 -16.24 -19.83 -16.58
CA SER A 186 -15.25 -20.88 -16.27
C SER A 186 -14.80 -20.84 -14.80
N LEU A 187 -14.76 -19.65 -14.19
CA LEU A 187 -14.42 -19.48 -12.78
C LEU A 187 -15.60 -19.78 -11.83
N GLY A 188 -16.83 -19.88 -12.34
CA GLY A 188 -18.05 -19.95 -11.52
C GLY A 188 -18.40 -18.62 -10.84
N LEU A 189 -17.98 -17.49 -11.42
CA LEU A 189 -18.17 -16.14 -10.90
C LEU A 189 -19.21 -15.36 -11.71
N THR A 190 -19.71 -14.29 -11.11
CA THR A 190 -20.55 -13.29 -11.79
C THR A 190 -19.70 -12.18 -12.41
N THR A 191 -20.19 -11.52 -13.46
CA THR A 191 -19.53 -10.34 -14.04
C THR A 191 -19.98 -9.08 -13.30
N SER A 192 -19.05 -8.21 -12.90
CA SER A 192 -19.38 -6.93 -12.31
C SER A 192 -19.19 -5.78 -13.30
N SER A 193 -19.96 -4.70 -13.10
CA SER A 193 -19.87 -3.46 -13.87
C SER A 193 -18.81 -2.49 -13.33
N TYR A 194 -18.28 -2.74 -12.12
CA TYR A 194 -17.32 -1.89 -11.44
C TYR A 194 -15.93 -2.00 -12.06
N SER A 195 -15.31 -0.86 -12.30
CA SER A 195 -13.94 -0.75 -12.79
C SER A 195 -12.94 -0.66 -11.64
N HIS A 196 -11.66 -0.88 -11.95
CA HIS A 196 -10.57 -0.64 -11.00
C HIS A 196 -10.58 0.77 -10.39
N HIS A 197 -11.04 1.78 -11.15
CA HIS A 197 -11.12 3.16 -10.68
C HIS A 197 -12.12 3.27 -9.52
N ASP A 198 -13.35 2.80 -9.71
CA ASP A 198 -14.42 2.80 -8.70
C ASP A 198 -13.97 2.09 -7.41
N VAL A 199 -13.30 0.93 -7.56
CA VAL A 199 -12.77 0.16 -6.42
C VAL A 199 -11.68 0.95 -5.69
N THR A 200 -10.78 1.60 -6.42
CA THR A 200 -9.70 2.41 -5.83
C THR A 200 -10.26 3.62 -5.10
N GLU A 201 -11.25 4.31 -5.66
CA GLU A 201 -11.94 5.42 -5.01
C GLU A 201 -12.68 4.98 -3.75
N TYR A 202 -13.38 3.85 -3.80
CA TYR A 202 -14.04 3.27 -2.65
C TYR A 202 -13.06 2.96 -1.51
N ILE A 203 -11.91 2.37 -1.84
CA ILE A 203 -10.85 2.07 -0.87
C ILE A 203 -10.30 3.37 -0.28
N LYS A 204 -9.97 4.36 -1.11
CA LYS A 204 -9.49 5.68 -0.65
C LYS A 204 -10.49 6.30 0.32
N LYS A 205 -11.78 6.32 -0.03
CA LYS A 205 -12.84 6.86 0.83
C LYS A 205 -12.92 6.14 2.18
N LYS A 206 -12.86 4.81 2.20
CA LYS A 206 -12.85 4.04 3.46
C LYS A 206 -11.62 4.30 4.32
N THR A 207 -10.44 4.40 3.71
CA THR A 207 -9.21 4.67 4.45
C THR A 207 -9.24 6.03 5.13
N VAL A 208 -9.74 7.07 4.44
CA VAL A 208 -9.91 8.41 5.02
C VAL A 208 -10.91 8.39 6.18
N VAL A 209 -12.07 7.76 6.00
CA VAL A 209 -13.10 7.65 7.05
C VAL A 209 -12.59 6.89 8.28
N ASN A 210 -11.75 5.87 8.10
CA ASN A 210 -11.17 5.12 9.22
C ASN A 210 -10.04 5.89 9.94
N GLN A 211 -9.33 6.77 9.24
CA GLN A 211 -8.35 7.68 9.85
C GLN A 211 -9.03 8.81 10.63
N GLU A 212 -10.29 9.12 10.31
CA GLU A 212 -11.15 10.08 11.03
C GLU A 212 -11.99 9.45 12.17
N GLY A 213 -11.59 8.28 12.71
CA GLY A 213 -12.31 7.61 13.82
C GLY A 213 -12.51 8.46 15.10
N PRO A 214 -13.32 7.97 16.06
CA PRO A 214 -14.70 8.35 16.36
C PRO A 214 -14.84 9.53 17.35
N SER A 215 -14.19 10.68 17.13
CA SER A 215 -14.37 11.81 18.07
C SER A 215 -15.71 12.56 17.95
N ALA A 216 -16.52 12.28 16.90
CA ALA A 216 -17.77 13.01 16.63
C ALA A 216 -19.07 12.23 16.88
N LYS A 217 -19.02 10.91 17.17
CA LYS A 217 -20.24 10.08 17.34
C LYS A 217 -20.53 9.63 18.78
N HIS A 218 -19.66 9.96 19.74
CA HIS A 218 -19.86 9.69 21.17
C HIS A 218 -20.43 10.90 21.95
N ARG A 219 -21.06 11.89 21.29
CA ARG A 219 -21.72 13.02 21.98
C ARG A 219 -23.25 12.93 22.03
N ALA A 220 -23.87 11.87 21.50
CA ALA A 220 -25.33 11.84 21.34
C ALA A 220 -26.05 10.61 21.94
N LYS A 221 -25.41 9.80 22.79
CA LYS A 221 -26.13 8.70 23.47
C LYS A 221 -25.43 8.26 24.76
N LEU A 222 -25.63 9.02 25.82
CA LEU A 222 -25.35 8.63 27.21
C LEU A 222 -26.48 9.18 28.08
N GLU A 223 -27.65 8.53 28.02
CA GLU A 223 -28.60 8.54 29.13
C GLU A 223 -29.04 7.09 29.38
N ASP A 224 -28.92 6.71 30.66
CA ASP A 224 -29.53 5.58 31.39
C ASP A 224 -29.17 4.13 31.05
N VAL A 225 -28.13 3.58 31.72
CA VAL A 225 -28.09 2.18 32.27
C VAL A 225 -27.04 2.11 33.43
N PRO A 226 -27.32 1.43 34.57
CA PRO A 226 -26.50 1.46 35.80
C PRO A 226 -25.26 0.52 35.79
N PRO A 227 -24.29 0.69 36.72
CA PRO A 227 -22.97 0.07 36.60
C PRO A 227 -22.93 -1.35 37.16
N SER A 228 -22.17 -2.22 36.48
CA SER A 228 -21.72 -3.54 36.98
C SER A 228 -20.18 -3.62 37.00
N ASP A 229 -19.66 -4.44 37.92
CA ASP A 229 -18.31 -4.47 38.53
C ASP A 229 -17.05 -4.67 37.64
N SER A 230 -17.05 -4.34 36.35
CA SER A 230 -15.85 -4.43 35.49
C SER A 230 -15.06 -3.11 35.37
N ASP A 231 -15.09 -2.25 36.38
CA ASP A 231 -14.76 -0.83 36.26
C ASP A 231 -13.36 -0.44 36.79
N ARG A 232 -12.53 -1.41 37.18
CA ARG A 232 -11.20 -1.14 37.77
C ARG A 232 -10.05 -1.06 36.76
N GLN A 233 -10.15 -1.68 35.58
CA GLN A 233 -9.07 -1.62 34.57
C GLN A 233 -9.24 -0.48 33.56
N VAL A 234 -10.48 -0.07 33.27
CA VAL A 234 -10.76 1.04 32.33
C VAL A 234 -10.43 2.39 32.96
N LYS A 235 -10.70 2.57 34.26
CA LYS A 235 -10.41 3.82 34.99
C LYS A 235 -8.92 4.15 35.06
N THR A 236 -8.05 3.14 35.20
CA THR A 236 -6.60 3.37 35.27
C THR A 236 -6.05 3.86 33.93
N ALA A 237 -6.49 3.25 32.82
CA ALA A 237 -6.09 3.66 31.48
C ALA A 237 -6.63 5.06 31.09
N THR A 238 -7.85 5.42 31.52
CA THR A 238 -8.39 6.76 31.29
C THR A 238 -7.64 7.82 32.10
N LEU A 239 -7.25 7.51 33.34
CA LEU A 239 -6.48 8.43 34.19
C LEU A 239 -5.07 8.67 33.66
N ASP A 240 -4.41 7.65 33.12
CA ASP A 240 -3.08 7.81 32.50
C ASP A 240 -3.15 8.66 31.22
N LEU A 241 -4.19 8.47 30.39
CA LEU A 241 -4.41 9.30 29.20
C LEU A 241 -4.75 10.76 29.52
N GLU A 242 -5.47 11.00 30.61
CA GLU A 242 -5.80 12.35 31.08
C GLU A 242 -4.56 13.05 31.67
N MET A 243 -3.76 12.31 32.44
CA MET A 243 -2.48 12.79 32.97
C MET A 243 -1.51 13.18 31.86
N GLU A 244 -1.37 12.36 30.82
CA GLU A 244 -0.53 12.69 29.66
C GLU A 244 -1.00 13.96 28.93
N ARG A 245 -2.31 14.21 28.86
CA ARG A 245 -2.86 15.43 28.26
C ARG A 245 -2.53 16.66 29.09
N MET A 246 -2.73 16.59 30.41
CA MET A 246 -2.40 17.68 31.31
C MET A 246 -0.89 18.02 31.26
N VAL A 247 -0.03 17.00 31.21
CA VAL A 247 1.43 17.20 31.08
C VAL A 247 1.80 17.91 29.78
N ARG A 248 1.16 17.56 28.65
CA ARG A 248 1.38 18.27 27.37
C ARG A 248 0.94 19.73 27.45
N GLN A 249 -0.20 20.02 28.07
CA GLN A 249 -0.69 21.39 28.22
C GLN A 249 0.26 22.26 29.06
N VAL A 250 0.80 21.74 30.17
CA VAL A 250 1.80 22.46 30.95
C VAL A 250 3.11 22.65 30.16
N LYS A 251 3.51 21.64 29.36
CA LYS A 251 4.74 21.69 28.55
C LYS A 251 4.66 22.67 27.38
N ASP A 252 3.48 22.92 26.83
CA ASP A 252 3.26 23.93 25.79
C ASP A 252 3.44 25.37 26.34
N VAL A 253 3.11 25.60 27.60
CA VAL A 253 3.25 26.91 28.27
C VAL A 253 4.64 27.11 28.88
N LEU A 254 5.25 26.03 29.41
CA LEU A 254 6.56 26.04 30.06
C LEU A 254 7.50 25.03 29.37
N PRO A 255 8.03 25.36 28.17
CA PRO A 255 8.82 24.42 27.37
C PRO A 255 10.15 24.03 28.04
N ASP A 256 10.71 24.90 28.88
CA ASP A 256 12.00 24.68 29.55
C ASP A 256 11.90 23.85 30.85
N THR A 257 10.70 23.53 31.32
CA THR A 257 10.51 22.74 32.55
C THR A 257 10.62 21.22 32.25
N PRO A 258 11.46 20.47 32.98
CA PRO A 258 11.56 19.01 32.84
C PRO A 258 10.22 18.30 33.07
N THR A 259 9.91 17.30 32.24
CA THR A 259 8.63 16.59 32.26
C THR A 259 8.42 15.84 33.58
N GLU A 260 9.50 15.42 34.25
CA GLU A 260 9.48 14.74 35.53
C GLU A 260 8.91 15.62 36.65
N ILE A 261 9.21 16.93 36.60
CA ILE A 261 8.75 17.93 37.55
C ILE A 261 7.26 18.21 37.35
N ILE A 262 6.84 18.36 36.08
CA ILE A 262 5.44 18.57 35.68
C ILE A 262 4.56 17.39 36.12
N VAL A 263 5.01 16.16 35.89
CA VAL A 263 4.29 14.95 36.29
C VAL A 263 4.20 14.82 37.81
N SER A 264 5.26 15.17 38.55
CA SER A 264 5.26 15.10 40.01
C SER A 264 4.27 16.10 40.63
N ASP A 265 4.18 17.32 40.10
CA ASP A 265 3.23 18.32 40.61
C ASP A 265 1.79 18.01 40.21
N LEU A 266 1.55 17.61 38.94
CA LEU A 266 0.21 17.22 38.46
C LEU A 266 -0.39 16.01 39.18
N LYS A 267 0.45 15.09 39.67
CA LYS A 267 -0.01 13.99 40.53
C LYS A 267 -0.59 14.48 41.86
N ARG A 268 -0.14 15.65 42.34
CA ARG A 268 -0.56 16.25 43.61
C ARG A 268 -1.73 17.23 43.43
N THR A 269 -1.67 18.09 42.41
CA THR A 269 -2.66 19.14 42.17
C THR A 269 -3.85 18.66 41.33
N ARG A 270 -3.63 17.72 40.38
CA ARG A 270 -4.58 17.31 39.34
C ARG A 270 -5.24 18.47 38.58
N ASP A 271 -4.53 19.59 38.52
CA ASP A 271 -5.00 20.80 37.86
C ASP A 271 -3.84 21.50 37.17
N VAL A 272 -4.07 21.90 35.91
CA VAL A 272 -3.04 22.44 35.01
C VAL A 272 -2.63 23.84 35.45
N ASP A 273 -3.61 24.70 35.75
CA ASP A 273 -3.36 26.10 36.08
C ASP A 273 -2.64 26.23 37.42
N THR A 274 -3.08 25.47 38.44
CA THR A 274 -2.39 25.42 39.74
C THR A 274 -0.95 24.90 39.61
N SER A 275 -0.70 23.95 38.70
CA SER A 275 0.65 23.41 38.47
C SER A 275 1.57 24.42 37.79
N ILE A 276 1.06 25.18 36.82
CA ILE A 276 1.80 26.28 36.18
C ILE A 276 2.17 27.33 37.22
N THR A 277 1.23 27.71 38.09
CA THR A 277 1.48 28.67 39.18
C THR A 277 2.53 28.15 40.16
N ASN A 278 2.46 26.89 40.60
CA ASN A 278 3.44 26.32 41.53
C ASN A 278 4.85 26.25 40.94
N ILE A 279 4.98 25.94 39.65
CA ILE A 279 6.25 25.88 38.93
C ILE A 279 6.84 27.29 38.78
N LEU A 280 6.01 28.29 38.45
CA LEU A 280 6.43 29.68 38.33
C LEU A 280 6.79 30.33 39.68
N GLU A 281 6.08 29.97 40.74
CA GLU A 281 6.35 30.43 42.12
C GLU A 281 7.56 29.72 42.77
N GLY A 282 8.20 28.78 42.06
CA GLY A 282 9.41 28.10 42.54
C GLY A 282 9.17 27.12 43.68
N LYS A 283 7.95 26.64 43.86
CA LYS A 283 7.56 25.69 44.93
C LYS A 283 7.93 24.23 44.62
N VAL A 284 8.72 23.98 43.57
CA VAL A 284 9.11 22.65 43.11
C VAL A 284 10.64 22.54 43.04
N GLU A 285 11.22 21.59 43.78
CA GLU A 285 12.68 21.45 43.96
C GLU A 285 13.39 20.90 42.71
N TYR A 286 14.44 21.59 42.26
CA TYR A 286 15.29 21.18 41.13
C TYR A 286 16.55 20.46 41.60
N SER A 287 16.65 19.16 41.35
CA SER A 287 17.92 18.42 41.48
C SER A 287 18.63 18.29 40.12
N LYS A 288 19.75 19.00 39.92
CA LYS A 288 20.56 18.95 38.68
C LYS A 288 21.68 17.88 38.75
N PRO A 289 22.00 17.17 37.66
CA PRO A 289 23.30 16.57 37.46
C PRO A 289 24.16 17.28 36.38
N ASN A 290 25.46 17.26 36.66
CA ASN A 290 26.64 17.91 36.07
C ASN A 290 26.79 18.13 34.55
N GLN A 291 27.44 19.25 34.25
CA GLN A 291 28.03 19.67 32.97
C GLN A 291 29.28 18.85 32.60
N LYS A 292 29.54 18.68 31.30
CA LYS A 292 30.90 18.59 30.73
C LYS A 292 31.01 19.46 29.48
N VAL A 293 32.12 20.18 29.45
CA VAL A 293 32.58 21.16 28.46
C VAL A 293 33.37 20.44 27.37
N GLU A 294 33.26 20.85 26.10
CA GLU A 294 34.38 20.84 25.17
C GLU A 294 34.15 21.77 23.96
N THR A 295 35.24 22.41 23.54
CA THR A 295 35.34 23.54 22.61
C THR A 295 36.16 23.10 21.39
N SER A 296 35.77 23.41 20.14
CA SER A 296 36.73 23.66 19.06
C SER A 296 36.15 24.32 17.78
N LEU A 297 36.65 25.54 17.50
CA LEU A 297 37.14 26.16 16.26
C LEU A 297 36.47 25.92 14.86
N ARG A 298 36.21 27.05 14.17
CA ARG A 298 35.77 27.27 12.77
C ARG A 298 36.93 27.06 11.76
N SER A 299 36.75 26.67 10.48
CA SER A 299 36.28 27.45 9.30
C SER A 299 36.48 26.57 8.01
N PRO A 300 36.23 27.02 6.75
CA PRO A 300 35.00 27.50 6.10
C PRO A 300 34.64 26.67 4.81
N GLU A 301 33.47 26.98 4.24
CA GLU A 301 33.03 26.71 2.84
C GLU A 301 32.91 25.27 2.31
N GLY A 302 31.65 24.84 2.22
CA GLY A 302 31.20 23.63 1.54
C GLY A 302 29.97 23.11 2.25
N LEU A 303 28.76 23.45 1.78
CA LEU A 303 27.50 22.99 2.38
C LEU A 303 27.36 21.46 2.21
N SER A 304 27.98 20.71 3.12
CA SER A 304 27.85 19.27 3.24
C SER A 304 26.71 18.96 4.20
N PHE A 305 25.54 18.61 3.65
CA PHE A 305 24.41 18.12 4.43
C PHE A 305 24.50 16.60 4.62
N LYS A 306 25.60 16.10 5.20
CA LYS A 306 25.77 14.68 5.51
C LYS A 306 25.57 14.43 7.01
N ALA A 307 24.70 13.49 7.37
CA ALA A 307 24.45 13.15 8.77
C ALA A 307 25.65 12.38 9.36
N THR A 308 26.17 12.84 10.49
CA THR A 308 27.29 12.20 11.21
C THR A 308 26.87 10.96 12.01
N LYS A 309 25.58 10.81 12.35
CA LYS A 309 25.02 9.61 12.98
C LYS A 309 23.61 9.30 12.46
N PHE A 310 23.38 8.04 12.12
CA PHE A 310 22.06 7.49 11.84
C PHE A 310 21.56 6.78 13.09
N GLU A 311 20.58 7.36 13.78
CA GLU A 311 19.98 6.74 14.96
C GLU A 311 19.12 5.52 14.60
N ILE A 312 18.92 4.58 15.52
CA ILE A 312 18.21 3.31 15.24
C ILE A 312 16.69 3.50 15.18
N ASN A 313 16.15 4.54 15.83
CA ASN A 313 14.71 4.74 15.99
C ASN A 313 14.07 5.57 14.85
N ALA A 314 12.91 5.14 14.36
CA ALA A 314 12.27 5.69 13.14
C ALA A 314 11.72 7.11 13.34
N SER A 315 11.16 7.42 14.51
CA SER A 315 10.66 8.75 14.85
C SER A 315 11.78 9.79 14.94
N ALA A 316 12.90 9.42 15.58
CA ALA A 316 14.07 10.28 15.68
C ALA A 316 14.75 10.52 14.30
N ARG A 317 14.75 9.52 13.41
CA ARG A 317 15.16 9.69 12.01
C ARG A 317 14.28 10.68 11.25
N GLN A 318 12.96 10.67 11.49
CA GLN A 318 12.02 11.58 10.84
C GLN A 318 12.16 13.02 11.32
N LEU A 319 12.39 13.24 12.62
CA LEU A 319 12.68 14.56 13.18
C LEU A 319 13.97 15.14 12.61
N SER A 320 15.04 14.32 12.55
CA SER A 320 16.31 14.72 11.92
C SER A 320 16.17 15.04 10.42
N PHE A 321 15.24 14.40 9.71
CA PHE A 321 14.95 14.69 8.31
C PHE A 321 14.14 15.99 8.14
N ALA A 322 13.13 16.21 8.99
CA ALA A 322 12.31 17.41 8.97
C ALA A 322 13.15 18.66 9.24
N GLU A 323 14.02 18.60 10.25
CA GLU A 323 14.97 19.66 10.61
C GLU A 323 15.95 19.95 9.46
N ARG A 324 16.53 18.90 8.84
CA ARG A 324 17.41 19.05 7.66
C ARG A 324 16.70 19.66 6.46
N LYS A 325 15.44 19.28 6.21
CA LYS A 325 14.63 19.82 5.12
C LYS A 325 14.34 21.30 5.34
N GLN A 326 14.05 21.70 6.58
CA GLN A 326 13.79 23.09 6.94
C GLN A 326 15.05 23.95 6.79
N ALA A 327 16.20 23.48 7.28
CA ALA A 327 17.48 24.17 7.11
C ALA A 327 17.87 24.35 5.63
N MET A 328 17.63 23.34 4.79
CA MET A 328 17.85 23.43 3.33
C MET A 328 16.95 24.48 2.67
N LEU A 329 15.68 24.55 3.08
CA LEU A 329 14.70 25.53 2.59
C LEU A 329 15.07 26.96 2.97
N GLU A 330 15.54 27.17 4.19
CA GLU A 330 16.00 28.48 4.66
C GLU A 330 17.27 28.92 3.95
N ALA A 331 18.24 28.02 3.75
CA ALA A 331 19.43 28.31 2.96
C ALA A 331 19.09 28.69 1.50
N ALA A 332 18.17 27.95 0.86
CA ALA A 332 17.72 28.27 -0.49
C ALA A 332 17.00 29.63 -0.58
N ARG A 333 16.23 30.00 0.45
CA ARG A 333 15.57 31.32 0.53
C ARG A 333 16.59 32.46 0.65
N LEU A 334 17.66 32.26 1.41
CA LEU A 334 18.73 33.27 1.54
C LEU A 334 19.48 33.45 0.21
N ILE A 335 19.82 32.36 -0.48
CA ILE A 335 20.44 32.42 -1.82
C ILE A 335 19.51 33.12 -2.82
N TYR A 336 18.21 32.87 -2.76
CA TYR A 336 17.24 33.51 -3.63
C TYR A 336 17.14 35.02 -3.38
N ARG A 337 17.12 35.44 -2.11
CA ARG A 337 17.12 36.87 -1.74
C ARG A 337 18.40 37.57 -2.21
N SER A 338 19.56 36.98 -1.97
CA SER A 338 20.83 37.57 -2.40
C SER A 338 20.97 37.67 -3.92
N LYS A 339 20.28 36.82 -4.69
CA LYS A 339 20.30 36.84 -6.15
C LYS A 339 19.31 37.84 -6.77
N ASN A 340 18.29 38.25 -6.02
CA ASN A 340 17.27 39.23 -6.46
C ASN A 340 17.53 40.67 -5.97
N GLU A 341 18.60 40.90 -5.20
CA GLU A 341 19.03 42.25 -4.76
C GLU A 341 20.15 42.85 -5.64
N HIS A 342 20.39 42.29 -6.83
CA HIS A 342 21.33 42.82 -7.83
C HIS A 342 20.64 43.24 -9.13
#